data_AF-A0A7S4AEC3-F1
#
_entry.id   AF-A0A7S4AEC3-F1
#
_cell.length_a   1.000
_cell.length_b   1.000
_cell.length_c   1.000
_cell.angle_alpha   90.00
_cell.angle_beta   90.00
_cell.angle_gamma   90.00
#
_symmetry.space_group_name_H-M   'P 1'
#
loop_
_entity.id
_entity.type
_entity.pdbx_description
1 polymer ?
#
loop_
_entity_poly.entity_id
_entity_poly.type
_entity_poly.pdbx_seq_one_letter_code
_entity_poly.pdbx_strand_id
1 'polypeptide(L)'
;MPWLEKEKEKPFENLLFIHVPRCGGTSLMKSHDIPNKVTQGGAWYRRLFMRIFFARYELLEKNNFPFWTEMNAACLFIFIIGCFLLQIRATEYKALSIAMIAGSFIVFFISTYIFVAPTICRVRFIRRAFFVLVEYLICQVIANTEYITGSNLHGYLPHLTARKIIDYGYVGKDQFEEVSSFAIVRNPYARMVSLYMYNRFGPWESFSHFVRSWYNETIKDYREHGEMEEWYIPCHAIPQFEFTHDANGTKQLVYSVVKQEELKYLKKIPSSVGDHHKNTGVDAAKNTEAKDEIHDDAHSDIGDVNSVHDSSKEWSVAEMATTNFASSIRCLPGPVSRALLEMPHENKRKTKTPWYEHYDQETLNLTYEMYHRDFEIFGYDIVMEQRPDLERPPPIINNDVSV
;
A
#
# COMPACT_ATOMS: atom_id res chain seq x y z
N MET A 1 -0.30 4.74 -7.08
CA MET A 1 -1.69 5.12 -6.86
C MET A 1 -1.81 5.97 -5.61
N PRO A 2 -1.44 7.25 -5.71
CA PRO A 2 -1.86 8.23 -4.75
C PRO A 2 -3.21 8.85 -5.10
N TRP A 3 -3.52 9.21 -6.34
CA TRP A 3 -4.87 9.71 -6.65
C TRP A 3 -5.91 8.59 -6.55
N LEU A 4 -6.76 8.64 -5.52
CA LEU A 4 -7.91 7.75 -5.34
C LEU A 4 -9.18 8.37 -5.89
N GLU A 5 -9.35 9.67 -5.59
CA GLU A 5 -10.41 10.55 -6.04
C GLU A 5 -9.76 11.84 -6.56
N LYS A 6 -10.21 12.31 -7.72
CA LYS A 6 -9.62 13.42 -8.47
C LYS A 6 -10.69 14.19 -9.25
N GLU A 7 -11.54 14.87 -8.50
CA GLU A 7 -12.51 15.82 -9.01
C GLU A 7 -11.85 17.18 -9.26
N LYS A 8 -12.16 17.82 -10.39
CA LYS A 8 -11.54 19.10 -10.77
C LYS A 8 -12.11 20.30 -10.03
N GLU A 9 -13.34 20.17 -9.52
CA GLU A 9 -14.13 21.31 -9.01
C GLU A 9 -13.92 21.54 -7.51
N LYS A 10 -13.35 20.57 -6.77
CA LYS A 10 -13.18 20.64 -5.32
C LYS A 10 -11.85 20.02 -4.86
N PRO A 11 -10.73 20.77 -4.88
CA PRO A 11 -9.41 20.27 -4.50
C PRO A 11 -9.35 19.61 -3.12
N PHE A 12 -10.05 20.14 -2.11
CA PHE A 12 -10.05 19.59 -0.75
C PHE A 12 -10.77 18.22 -0.62
N GLU A 13 -11.70 17.90 -1.53
CA GLU A 13 -12.33 16.57 -1.62
C GLU A 13 -11.42 15.56 -2.35
N ASN A 14 -10.38 16.03 -3.07
CA ASN A 14 -9.42 15.13 -3.70
C ASN A 14 -8.53 14.43 -2.67
N LEU A 15 -8.28 13.15 -2.95
CA LEU A 15 -7.72 12.21 -2.00
C LEU A 15 -6.41 11.62 -2.53
N LEU A 16 -5.30 11.94 -1.85
CA LEU A 16 -3.93 11.62 -2.28
C LEU A 16 -3.24 10.63 -1.32
N PHE A 17 -3.29 9.35 -1.63
CA PHE A 17 -2.73 8.27 -0.81
C PHE A 17 -1.24 7.97 -1.09
N ILE A 18 -0.34 8.43 -0.22
CA ILE A 18 1.08 8.09 -0.33
C ILE A 18 1.29 6.63 0.14
N HIS A 19 1.37 5.72 -0.83
CA HIS A 19 1.37 4.28 -0.58
C HIS A 19 2.73 3.78 -0.09
N VAL A 20 2.85 3.66 1.24
CA VAL A 20 3.93 2.95 1.91
C VAL A 20 3.85 1.44 1.59
N PRO A 21 4.89 0.82 1.02
CA PRO A 21 4.86 -0.58 0.64
C PRO A 21 4.54 -1.50 1.81
N ARG A 22 3.67 -2.49 1.54
CA ARG A 22 3.20 -3.52 2.47
C ARG A 22 2.27 -3.03 3.60
N CYS A 23 1.80 -1.78 3.54
CA CYS A 23 0.94 -1.15 4.55
C CYS A 23 -0.54 -1.02 4.13
N GLY A 24 -1.02 -1.86 3.20
CA GLY A 24 -2.46 -2.00 2.90
C GLY A 24 -2.96 -1.30 1.63
N GLY A 25 -2.10 -0.63 0.85
CA GLY A 25 -2.51 0.09 -0.36
C GLY A 25 -3.25 -0.75 -1.41
N THR A 26 -2.98 -2.06 -1.48
CA THR A 26 -3.76 -3.02 -2.28
C THR A 26 -5.26 -2.98 -1.98
N SER A 27 -5.66 -2.97 -0.71
CA SER A 27 -7.07 -2.95 -0.32
C SER A 27 -7.75 -1.68 -0.81
N LEU A 28 -7.03 -0.56 -0.69
CA LEU A 28 -7.50 0.79 -1.01
C LEU A 28 -7.59 1.01 -2.53
N MET A 29 -6.62 0.50 -3.29
CA MET A 29 -6.67 0.40 -4.76
C MET A 29 -7.92 -0.34 -5.24
N LYS A 30 -8.28 -1.43 -4.55
CA LYS A 30 -9.44 -2.26 -4.93
C LYS A 30 -10.77 -1.63 -4.53
N SER A 31 -10.86 -0.93 -3.38
CA SER A 31 -12.10 -0.23 -3.01
C SER A 31 -12.41 0.95 -3.93
N HIS A 32 -11.39 1.71 -4.37
CA HIS A 32 -11.57 2.88 -5.23
C HIS A 32 -11.56 2.57 -6.74
N ASP A 33 -11.57 1.28 -7.12
CA ASP A 33 -11.57 0.76 -8.49
C ASP A 33 -10.56 1.43 -9.45
N ILE A 34 -9.36 1.70 -8.94
CA ILE A 34 -8.31 2.37 -9.71
C ILE A 34 -7.89 1.59 -10.97
N PRO A 35 -7.83 0.23 -10.99
CA PRO A 35 -7.53 -0.51 -12.21
C PRO A 35 -8.50 -0.23 -13.37
N ASN A 36 -9.79 -0.05 -13.10
CA ASN A 36 -10.75 0.32 -14.14
C ASN A 36 -10.63 1.80 -14.52
N LYS A 37 -10.57 2.73 -13.55
CA LYS A 37 -10.36 4.18 -13.81
C LYS A 37 -9.16 4.42 -14.75
N VAL A 38 -8.03 3.77 -14.45
CA VAL A 38 -6.77 3.87 -15.22
C VAL A 38 -6.84 3.21 -16.60
N THR A 39 -7.71 2.21 -16.80
CA THR A 39 -7.87 1.50 -18.07
C THR A 39 -9.06 1.95 -18.91
N GLN A 40 -9.86 2.91 -18.46
CA GLN A 40 -10.92 3.53 -19.27
C GLN A 40 -10.34 4.57 -20.25
N GLY A 41 -9.38 5.38 -19.80
CA GLY A 41 -8.75 6.44 -20.59
C GLY A 41 -7.62 6.00 -21.53
N GLY A 42 -7.29 6.87 -22.50
CA GLY A 42 -6.12 6.75 -23.36
C GLY A 42 -6.20 5.75 -24.52
N ALA A 43 -5.09 5.61 -25.24
CA ALA A 43 -5.00 4.76 -26.42
C ALA A 43 -5.14 3.26 -26.10
N TRP A 44 -5.66 2.48 -27.05
CA TRP A 44 -6.01 1.08 -26.86
C TRP A 44 -4.86 0.20 -26.32
N TYR A 45 -3.63 0.45 -26.76
CA TYR A 45 -2.46 -0.29 -26.31
C TYR A 45 -2.12 0.01 -24.84
N ARG A 46 -2.16 1.29 -24.40
CA ARG A 46 -1.99 1.64 -22.98
C ARG A 46 -3.03 0.93 -22.11
N ARG A 47 -4.29 0.88 -22.54
CA ARG A 47 -5.36 0.15 -21.83
C ARG A 47 -5.06 -1.35 -21.71
N LEU A 48 -4.58 -1.99 -22.79
CA LEU A 48 -4.17 -3.40 -22.79
C LEU A 48 -3.00 -3.65 -21.82
N PHE A 49 -1.93 -2.86 -21.93
CA PHE A 49 -0.73 -3.02 -21.11
C PHE A 49 -0.98 -2.71 -19.63
N MET A 50 -1.84 -1.73 -19.30
CA MET A 50 -2.25 -1.48 -17.91
C MET A 50 -3.11 -2.61 -17.33
N ARG A 51 -3.97 -3.26 -18.14
CA ARG A 51 -4.67 -4.49 -17.71
C ARG A 51 -3.69 -5.63 -17.41
N ILE A 52 -2.70 -5.84 -18.28
CA ILE A 52 -1.62 -6.82 -18.05
C ILE A 52 -0.85 -6.49 -16.77
N PHE A 53 -0.49 -5.21 -16.56
CA PHE A 53 0.18 -4.74 -15.35
C PHE A 53 -0.63 -5.07 -14.08
N PHE A 54 -1.92 -4.74 -14.02
CA PHE A 54 -2.74 -5.01 -12.83
C PHE A 54 -3.00 -6.50 -12.59
N ALA A 55 -3.26 -7.29 -13.64
CA ALA A 55 -3.39 -8.74 -13.53
C ALA A 55 -2.10 -9.39 -12.99
N ARG A 56 -0.94 -8.91 -13.46
CA ARG A 56 0.38 -9.36 -12.98
C ARG A 56 0.69 -8.89 -11.56
N TYR A 57 0.28 -7.68 -11.19
CA TYR A 57 0.42 -7.17 -9.83
C TYR A 57 -0.36 -8.02 -8.82
N GLU A 58 -1.66 -8.27 -9.06
CA GLU A 58 -2.47 -9.13 -8.19
C GLU A 58 -1.93 -10.58 -8.10
N LEU A 59 -1.40 -11.10 -9.20
CA LEU A 59 -0.77 -12.41 -9.23
C LEU A 59 0.48 -12.47 -8.33
N LEU A 60 1.35 -11.45 -8.39
CA LEU A 60 2.57 -11.35 -7.59
C LEU A 60 2.28 -11.09 -6.11
N GLU A 61 1.16 -10.49 -5.77
CA GLU A 61 0.71 -10.43 -4.37
C GLU A 61 0.45 -11.82 -3.79
N LYS A 62 -0.10 -12.73 -4.60
CA LYS A 62 -0.51 -14.07 -4.16
C LYS A 62 0.65 -15.07 -4.19
N ASN A 63 1.55 -14.96 -5.18
CA ASN A 63 2.63 -15.92 -5.43
C ASN A 63 3.97 -15.22 -5.75
N ASN A 64 5.05 -15.61 -5.06
CA ASN A 64 6.40 -15.12 -5.35
C ASN A 64 6.92 -15.56 -6.75
N PHE A 65 6.58 -16.79 -7.15
CA PHE A 65 6.94 -17.40 -8.46
C PHE A 65 5.70 -18.05 -9.07
N PRO A 66 4.91 -17.31 -9.88
CA PRO A 66 3.62 -17.78 -10.35
C PRO A 66 3.77 -18.73 -11.55
N PHE A 67 4.02 -20.02 -11.28
CA PHE A 67 4.18 -21.04 -12.31
C PHE A 67 2.87 -21.34 -13.06
N TRP A 68 1.76 -21.49 -12.33
CA TRP A 68 0.44 -21.80 -12.88
C TRP A 68 -0.32 -20.51 -13.20
N THR A 69 -0.26 -20.07 -14.46
CA THR A 69 -0.93 -18.86 -14.96
C THR A 69 -1.46 -19.06 -16.37
N GLU A 70 -2.49 -18.30 -16.74
CA GLU A 70 -3.04 -18.29 -18.10
C GLU A 70 -1.98 -17.95 -19.16
N MET A 71 -1.11 -16.98 -18.86
CA MET A 71 0.00 -16.61 -19.74
C MET A 71 1.01 -17.76 -19.92
N ASN A 72 1.35 -18.48 -18.85
CA ASN A 72 2.24 -19.63 -18.93
C ASN A 72 1.60 -20.81 -19.67
N ALA A 73 0.29 -21.02 -19.51
CA ALA A 73 -0.47 -22.00 -20.29
C ALA A 73 -0.49 -21.63 -21.79
N ALA A 74 -0.67 -20.34 -22.12
CA ALA A 74 -0.58 -19.85 -23.49
C ALA A 74 0.85 -20.00 -24.07
N CYS A 75 1.90 -19.74 -23.29
CA CYS A 75 3.27 -20.01 -23.70
C CYS A 75 3.49 -21.51 -23.97
N LEU A 76 3.04 -22.40 -23.08
CA LEU A 76 3.14 -23.85 -23.27
C LEU A 76 2.39 -24.31 -24.54
N PHE A 77 1.22 -23.75 -24.82
CA PHE A 77 0.46 -24.03 -26.04
C PHE A 77 1.20 -23.59 -27.31
N ILE A 78 1.75 -22.37 -27.32
CA ILE A 78 2.57 -21.85 -28.43
C ILE A 78 3.83 -22.71 -28.63
N PHE A 79 4.47 -23.14 -27.53
CA PHE A 79 5.62 -24.05 -27.56
C PHE A 79 5.27 -25.38 -28.24
N ILE A 80 4.15 -26.00 -27.84
CA ILE A 80 3.67 -27.28 -28.42
C ILE A 80 3.36 -27.13 -29.92
N ILE A 81 2.71 -26.04 -30.33
CA ILE A 81 2.47 -25.77 -31.77
C ILE A 81 3.79 -25.61 -32.51
N GLY A 82 4.76 -24.87 -31.96
CA GLY A 82 6.08 -24.71 -32.55
C GLY A 82 6.81 -26.06 -32.71
N CYS A 83 6.75 -26.94 -31.70
CA CYS A 83 7.27 -28.31 -31.79
C CYS A 83 6.57 -29.14 -32.87
N PHE A 84 5.25 -29.04 -32.99
CA PHE A 84 4.47 -29.76 -34.01
C PHE A 84 4.79 -29.28 -35.44
N LEU A 85 4.81 -27.96 -35.67
CA LEU A 85 5.19 -27.38 -36.96
C LEU A 85 6.62 -27.76 -37.37
N LEU A 86 7.55 -27.86 -36.42
CA LEU A 86 8.92 -28.32 -36.68
C LEU A 86 8.99 -29.78 -37.14
N GLN A 87 8.04 -30.63 -36.73
CA GLN A 87 7.98 -32.05 -37.12
C GLN A 87 7.42 -32.27 -38.54
N ILE A 88 6.65 -31.32 -39.10
CA ILE A 88 5.94 -31.47 -40.39
C ILE A 88 6.88 -31.57 -41.61
N ARG A 89 8.21 -31.43 -41.43
CA ARG A 89 9.26 -31.50 -42.48
C ARG A 89 9.15 -30.47 -43.63
N ALA A 90 8.09 -29.67 -43.69
CA ALA A 90 8.01 -28.50 -44.55
C ALA A 90 9.02 -27.44 -44.09
N THR A 91 10.03 -27.19 -44.92
CA THR A 91 11.14 -26.26 -44.63
C THR A 91 10.67 -24.83 -44.37
N GLU A 92 9.58 -24.42 -45.02
CA GLU A 92 8.94 -23.09 -44.93
C GLU A 92 8.58 -22.71 -43.48
N TYR A 93 8.13 -23.66 -42.66
CA TYR A 93 7.73 -23.40 -41.27
C TYR A 93 8.87 -23.48 -40.26
N LYS A 94 10.09 -23.90 -40.66
CA LYS A 94 11.19 -24.14 -39.71
C LYS A 94 11.57 -22.89 -38.91
N ALA A 95 11.68 -21.73 -39.57
CA ALA A 95 12.02 -20.47 -38.91
C ALA A 95 10.94 -20.01 -37.92
N LEU A 96 9.67 -20.04 -38.35
CA LEU A 96 8.52 -19.71 -37.50
C LEU A 96 8.43 -20.64 -36.29
N SER A 97 8.62 -21.95 -36.49
CA SER A 97 8.59 -22.97 -35.44
C SER A 97 9.64 -22.68 -34.36
N ILE A 98 10.88 -22.39 -34.76
CA ILE A 98 11.97 -22.03 -33.85
C ILE A 98 11.64 -20.73 -33.11
N ALA A 99 11.09 -19.72 -33.78
CA ALA A 99 10.69 -18.46 -33.17
C ALA A 99 9.56 -18.64 -32.14
N MET A 100 8.58 -19.50 -32.42
CA MET A 100 7.50 -19.84 -31.47
C MET A 100 8.03 -20.57 -30.24
N ILE A 101 8.90 -21.58 -30.42
CA ILE A 101 9.55 -22.33 -29.32
C ILE A 101 10.39 -21.39 -28.44
N ALA A 102 11.28 -20.61 -29.06
CA ALA A 102 12.17 -19.71 -28.33
C ALA A 102 11.42 -18.57 -27.65
N GLY A 103 10.50 -17.91 -28.37
CA GLY A 103 9.71 -16.79 -27.85
C GLY A 103 8.82 -17.20 -26.68
N SER A 104 8.11 -18.33 -26.80
CA SER A 104 7.27 -18.85 -25.71
C SER A 104 8.09 -19.23 -24.47
N PHE A 105 9.23 -19.91 -24.65
CA PHE A 105 10.14 -20.24 -23.54
C PHE A 105 10.71 -18.99 -22.86
N ILE A 106 11.15 -17.99 -23.64
CA ILE A 106 11.68 -16.71 -23.11
C ILE A 106 10.60 -15.97 -22.32
N VAL A 107 9.38 -15.83 -22.85
CA VAL A 107 8.27 -15.16 -22.15
C VAL A 107 7.87 -15.90 -20.88
N PHE A 108 7.78 -17.24 -20.92
CA PHE A 108 7.53 -18.07 -19.74
C PHE A 108 8.60 -17.85 -18.66
N PHE A 109 9.89 -17.93 -19.02
CA PHE A 109 10.99 -17.81 -18.06
C PHE A 109 11.09 -16.40 -17.48
N ILE A 110 11.07 -15.38 -18.34
CA ILE A 110 11.09 -13.98 -17.92
C ILE A 110 9.92 -13.69 -16.97
N SER A 111 8.70 -14.09 -17.33
CA SER A 111 7.52 -13.76 -16.55
C SER A 111 7.34 -14.60 -15.27
N THR A 112 7.95 -15.78 -15.19
CA THR A 112 7.85 -16.66 -14.00
C THR A 112 8.98 -16.43 -12.99
N TYR A 113 10.18 -16.04 -13.45
CA TYR A 113 11.38 -15.99 -12.61
C TYR A 113 12.12 -14.66 -12.60
N ILE A 114 12.04 -13.85 -13.66
CA ILE A 114 12.78 -12.57 -13.76
C ILE A 114 11.90 -11.39 -13.35
N PHE A 115 10.74 -11.22 -13.97
CA PHE A 115 9.80 -10.13 -13.69
C PHE A 115 8.82 -10.50 -12.57
N VAL A 116 9.40 -10.82 -11.42
CA VAL A 116 8.73 -11.12 -10.16
C VAL A 116 9.34 -10.31 -9.02
N ALA A 117 8.58 -10.07 -7.95
CA ALA A 117 8.99 -9.19 -6.86
C ALA A 117 10.31 -9.60 -6.19
N PRO A 118 10.57 -10.87 -5.81
CA PRO A 118 11.85 -11.28 -5.22
C PRO A 118 13.05 -10.89 -6.09
N THR A 119 12.98 -11.20 -7.39
CA THR A 119 14.08 -11.02 -8.32
C THR A 119 14.33 -9.54 -8.65
N ILE A 120 13.28 -8.76 -8.95
CA ILE A 120 13.42 -7.32 -9.20
C ILE A 120 13.84 -6.57 -7.93
N CYS A 121 13.30 -6.91 -6.74
CA CYS A 121 13.66 -6.17 -5.53
C CYS A 121 15.09 -6.47 -5.06
N ARG A 122 15.57 -7.72 -5.20
CA ARG A 122 16.87 -8.13 -4.61
C ARG A 122 18.02 -8.15 -5.60
N VAL A 123 17.79 -8.40 -6.88
CA VAL A 123 18.87 -8.47 -7.88
C VAL A 123 19.02 -7.13 -8.60
N ARG A 124 19.95 -6.30 -8.11
CA ARG A 124 20.18 -4.91 -8.56
C ARG A 124 20.31 -4.78 -10.08
N PHE A 125 21.05 -5.66 -10.76
CA PHE A 125 21.21 -5.59 -12.22
C PHE A 125 19.90 -5.88 -12.98
N ILE A 126 19.07 -6.80 -12.48
CA ILE A 126 17.77 -7.13 -13.08
C ILE A 126 16.79 -5.96 -12.91
N ARG A 127 16.80 -5.29 -11.75
CA ARG A 127 16.01 -4.07 -11.51
C ARG A 127 16.34 -2.96 -12.50
N ARG A 128 17.64 -2.70 -12.69
CA ARG A 128 18.14 -1.69 -13.65
C ARG A 128 17.73 -2.03 -15.08
N ALA A 129 17.93 -3.28 -15.50
CA ALA A 129 17.50 -3.75 -16.81
C ALA A 129 15.97 -3.65 -17.00
N PHE A 130 15.18 -3.92 -15.96
CA PHE A 130 13.73 -3.77 -15.97
C PHE A 130 13.32 -2.31 -16.17
N PHE A 131 13.91 -1.34 -15.47
CA PHE A 131 13.59 0.08 -15.71
C PHE A 131 14.00 0.58 -17.10
N VAL A 132 15.17 0.16 -17.61
CA VAL A 132 15.58 0.49 -18.98
C VAL A 132 14.60 -0.08 -20.02
N LEU A 133 14.14 -1.32 -19.82
CA LEU A 133 13.09 -1.94 -20.65
C LEU A 133 11.78 -1.17 -20.58
N VAL A 134 11.32 -0.83 -19.37
CA VAL A 134 10.06 -0.11 -19.12
C VAL A 134 10.05 1.28 -19.73
N GLU A 135 11.13 2.03 -19.53
CA GLU A 135 11.28 3.41 -19.96
C GLU A 135 11.45 3.49 -21.48
N TYR A 136 12.51 2.86 -22.01
CA TYR A 136 12.99 3.12 -23.37
C TYR A 136 12.49 2.10 -24.41
N LEU A 137 12.34 0.82 -24.04
CA LEU A 137 11.98 -0.22 -25.01
C LEU A 137 10.46 -0.41 -25.16
N ILE A 138 9.68 -0.22 -24.08
CA ILE A 138 8.22 -0.20 -24.14
C ILE A 138 7.65 1.22 -23.97
N CYS A 139 8.47 2.26 -24.14
CA CYS A 139 8.08 3.67 -24.24
C CYS A 139 7.08 4.15 -23.17
N GLN A 140 7.34 3.81 -21.89
CA GLN A 140 6.47 4.11 -20.75
C GLN A 140 5.00 3.66 -20.94
N VAL A 141 4.70 2.66 -21.77
CA VAL A 141 3.31 2.24 -22.07
C VAL A 141 2.57 1.69 -20.83
N ILE A 142 3.32 1.25 -19.82
CA ILE A 142 2.80 0.85 -18.50
C ILE A 142 2.86 1.97 -17.45
N ALA A 143 3.05 3.24 -17.82
CA ALA A 143 3.01 4.38 -16.91
C ALA A 143 1.71 5.18 -17.07
N ASN A 144 1.06 5.48 -15.96
CA ASN A 144 -0.02 6.46 -15.89
C ASN A 144 0.33 7.48 -14.79
N THR A 145 0.77 8.67 -15.22
CA THR A 145 1.16 9.78 -14.33
C THR A 145 -0.04 10.52 -13.75
N GLU A 146 -1.23 10.42 -14.36
CA GLU A 146 -2.45 11.06 -13.87
C GLU A 146 -2.92 10.46 -12.54
N TYR A 147 -2.81 9.13 -12.41
CA TYR A 147 -3.09 8.35 -11.19
C TYR A 147 -1.80 7.88 -10.48
N ILE A 148 -0.64 8.36 -10.96
CA ILE A 148 0.73 8.04 -10.51
C ILE A 148 0.85 6.54 -10.18
N THR A 149 0.66 5.72 -11.21
CA THR A 149 0.66 4.25 -11.14
C THR A 149 1.37 3.65 -12.34
N GLY A 150 1.84 2.41 -12.21
CA GLY A 150 2.73 1.81 -13.20
C GLY A 150 4.20 1.97 -12.84
N SER A 151 5.06 2.00 -13.85
CA SER A 151 6.51 2.17 -13.70
C SER A 151 7.08 3.04 -14.82
N ASN A 152 8.14 3.82 -14.52
CA ASN A 152 8.96 4.56 -15.48
C ASN A 152 10.40 4.72 -14.93
N LEU A 153 11.22 5.62 -15.48
CA LEU A 153 12.58 5.89 -15.02
C LEU A 153 12.69 6.30 -13.54
N HIS A 154 11.67 6.96 -12.98
CA HIS A 154 11.61 7.33 -11.56
C HIS A 154 11.26 6.14 -10.64
N GLY A 155 11.10 4.94 -11.21
CA GLY A 155 10.86 3.69 -10.49
C GLY A 155 9.41 3.24 -10.55
N TYR A 156 8.96 2.61 -9.46
CA TYR A 156 7.59 2.11 -9.33
C TYR A 156 6.67 3.22 -8.83
N LEU A 157 5.95 3.88 -9.74
CA LEU A 157 5.17 5.11 -9.46
C LEU A 157 4.26 5.02 -8.22
N PRO A 158 3.58 3.88 -7.92
CA PRO A 158 2.82 3.78 -6.69
C PRO A 158 3.61 3.90 -5.39
N HIS A 159 4.92 3.66 -5.37
CA HIS A 159 5.74 3.70 -4.16
C HIS A 159 6.74 4.87 -4.18
N LEU A 160 6.43 5.96 -4.87
CA LEU A 160 7.14 7.21 -4.69
C LEU A 160 6.82 7.82 -3.31
N THR A 161 7.82 8.42 -2.68
CA THR A 161 7.64 9.19 -1.45
C THR A 161 6.87 10.48 -1.72
N ALA A 162 6.26 11.09 -0.68
CA ALA A 162 5.61 12.40 -0.81
C ALA A 162 6.55 13.44 -1.44
N ARG A 163 7.82 13.47 -1.00
CA ARG A 163 8.85 14.35 -1.55
C ARG A 163 9.10 14.11 -3.03
N LYS A 164 9.33 12.85 -3.44
CA LYS A 164 9.52 12.49 -4.86
C LYS A 164 8.31 12.80 -5.74
N ILE A 165 7.09 12.70 -5.21
CA ILE A 165 5.87 13.07 -5.93
C ILE A 165 5.83 14.58 -6.26
N ILE A 166 6.31 15.42 -5.32
CA ILE A 166 6.42 16.87 -5.49
C ILE A 166 7.63 17.22 -6.39
N ASP A 167 8.82 16.72 -6.05
CA ASP A 167 10.10 17.06 -6.70
C ASP A 167 10.12 16.67 -8.19
N TYR A 168 9.52 15.53 -8.55
CA TYR A 168 9.39 15.11 -9.95
C TYR A 168 8.18 15.72 -10.67
N GLY A 169 7.42 16.62 -10.02
CA GLY A 169 6.31 17.35 -10.62
C GLY A 169 5.06 16.51 -10.94
N TYR A 170 4.87 15.36 -10.27
CA TYR A 170 3.66 14.55 -10.45
C TYR A 170 2.43 15.16 -9.77
N VAL A 171 2.65 15.94 -8.70
CA VAL A 171 1.67 16.82 -8.05
C VAL A 171 2.37 18.15 -7.82
N GLY A 172 1.76 19.26 -8.23
CA GLY A 172 2.30 20.59 -7.97
C GLY A 172 2.35 20.87 -6.47
N LYS A 173 3.33 21.65 -5.99
CA LYS A 173 3.49 21.91 -4.56
C LYS A 173 2.22 22.49 -3.93
N ASP A 174 1.66 23.54 -4.54
CA ASP A 174 0.44 24.21 -4.06
C ASP A 174 -0.75 23.23 -4.05
N GLN A 175 -0.90 22.41 -5.09
CA GLN A 175 -1.89 21.33 -5.14
C GLN A 175 -1.69 20.31 -4.02
N PHE A 176 -0.45 19.94 -3.69
CA PHE A 176 -0.16 18.99 -2.62
C PHE A 176 -0.55 19.54 -1.24
N GLU A 177 -0.42 20.85 -1.03
CA GLU A 177 -0.82 21.55 0.19
C GLU A 177 -2.35 21.70 0.32
N GLU A 178 -3.10 21.70 -0.79
CA GLU A 178 -4.58 21.81 -0.81
C GLU A 178 -5.34 20.48 -0.66
N VAL A 179 -4.76 19.35 -1.06
CA VAL A 179 -5.47 18.06 -1.10
C VAL A 179 -5.43 17.27 0.22
N SER A 180 -6.44 16.44 0.45
CA SER A 180 -6.49 15.50 1.56
C SER A 180 -5.46 14.36 1.36
N SER A 181 -4.18 14.64 1.62
CA SER A 181 -3.10 13.66 1.47
C SER A 181 -2.93 12.78 2.71
N PHE A 182 -2.78 11.47 2.53
CA PHE A 182 -2.58 10.57 3.68
C PHE A 182 -1.72 9.36 3.35
N ALA A 183 -1.18 8.72 4.38
CA ALA A 183 -0.47 7.47 4.29
C ALA A 183 -0.98 6.47 5.33
N ILE A 184 -0.81 5.17 5.05
CA ILE A 184 -0.96 4.11 6.05
C ILE A 184 0.44 3.57 6.33
N VAL A 185 0.84 3.57 7.60
CA VAL A 185 2.09 2.97 8.09
C VAL A 185 1.78 1.73 8.91
N ARG A 186 2.80 0.96 9.29
CA ARG A 186 2.65 -0.29 10.04
C ARG A 186 3.81 -0.45 11.03
N ASN A 187 3.56 -1.13 12.15
CA ASN A 187 4.63 -1.54 13.06
C ASN A 187 5.81 -2.17 12.27
N PRO A 188 7.05 -1.67 12.42
CA PRO A 188 8.16 -2.07 11.55
C PRO A 188 8.49 -3.57 11.62
N TYR A 189 8.37 -4.20 12.79
CA TYR A 189 8.57 -5.65 12.92
C TYR A 189 7.51 -6.44 12.13
N ALA A 190 6.24 -6.03 12.21
CA ALA A 190 5.17 -6.63 11.43
C ALA A 190 5.30 -6.32 9.91
N ARG A 191 5.88 -5.17 9.52
CA ARG A 191 6.21 -4.80 8.14
C ARG A 191 7.31 -5.70 7.58
N MET A 192 8.40 -5.92 8.32
CA MET A 192 9.51 -6.76 7.87
C MET A 192 9.09 -8.21 7.59
N VAL A 193 8.21 -8.80 8.39
CA VAL A 193 7.64 -10.13 8.08
C VAL A 193 6.78 -10.09 6.80
N SER A 194 6.05 -8.99 6.56
CA SER A 194 5.30 -8.79 5.31
C SER A 194 6.21 -8.59 4.09
N LEU A 195 7.41 -8.02 4.27
CA LEU A 195 8.45 -7.88 3.25
C LEU A 195 9.06 -9.25 2.92
N TYR A 196 9.46 -10.02 3.94
CA TYR A 196 9.94 -11.40 3.80
C TYR A 196 8.97 -12.27 3.01
N MET A 197 7.70 -12.33 3.43
CA MET A 197 6.69 -13.16 2.73
C MET A 197 6.49 -12.76 1.26
N TYR A 198 6.77 -11.50 0.90
CA TYR A 198 6.62 -10.97 -0.46
C TYR A 198 7.89 -11.11 -1.33
N ASN A 199 9.08 -10.97 -0.73
CA ASN A 199 10.37 -10.90 -1.44
C ASN A 199 11.29 -12.12 -1.24
N ARG A 200 10.85 -13.16 -0.51
CA ARG A 200 11.64 -14.39 -0.34
C ARG A 200 11.75 -15.23 -1.62
N PHE A 201 12.89 -15.90 -1.77
CA PHE A 201 13.14 -16.87 -2.85
C PHE A 201 12.46 -18.23 -2.58
N GLY A 202 11.13 -18.20 -2.46
CA GLY A 202 10.31 -19.39 -2.23
C GLY A 202 10.29 -19.87 -0.77
N PRO A 203 9.89 -21.13 -0.51
CA PRO A 203 9.71 -21.65 0.85
C PRO A 203 11.02 -22.03 1.56
N TRP A 204 12.14 -22.12 0.83
CA TRP A 204 13.43 -22.60 1.34
C TRP A 204 14.29 -21.51 2.00
N GLU A 205 13.97 -20.25 1.76
CA GLU A 205 14.62 -19.13 2.44
C GLU A 205 13.98 -18.90 3.81
N SER A 206 14.80 -18.91 4.87
CA SER A 206 14.36 -18.60 6.24
C SER A 206 14.24 -17.09 6.46
N PHE A 207 13.47 -16.69 7.48
CA PHE A 207 13.35 -15.29 7.87
C PHE A 207 14.70 -14.68 8.27
N SER A 208 15.50 -15.41 9.07
CA SER A 208 16.83 -14.97 9.50
C SER A 208 17.80 -14.77 8.31
N HIS A 209 17.81 -15.68 7.33
CA HIS A 209 18.57 -15.47 6.09
C HIS A 209 18.10 -14.24 5.32
N PHE A 210 16.77 -14.08 5.16
CA PHE A 210 16.19 -12.94 4.47
C PHE A 210 16.58 -11.61 5.13
N VAL A 211 16.44 -11.48 6.45
CA VAL A 211 16.76 -10.23 7.18
C VAL A 211 18.25 -9.90 7.06
N ARG A 212 19.15 -10.87 7.19
CA ARG A 212 20.60 -10.66 7.01
C ARG A 212 20.96 -10.20 5.60
N SER A 213 20.42 -10.83 4.54
CA SER A 213 20.63 -10.40 3.14
C SER A 213 20.00 -9.03 2.89
N TRP A 214 18.81 -8.76 3.43
CA TRP A 214 18.16 -7.45 3.31
C TRP A 214 19.03 -6.34 3.91
N TYR A 215 19.53 -6.55 5.14
CA TYR A 215 20.40 -5.65 5.88
C TYR A 215 21.76 -5.40 5.20
N ASN A 216 22.45 -6.47 4.79
CA ASN A 216 23.82 -6.40 4.25
C ASN A 216 23.89 -5.98 2.77
N GLU A 217 22.85 -6.25 1.98
CA GLU A 217 22.89 -6.12 0.52
C GLU A 217 21.83 -5.16 -0.04
N THR A 218 20.62 -5.15 0.55
CA THR A 218 19.46 -4.45 -0.04
C THR A 218 19.32 -3.02 0.46
N ILE A 219 19.46 -2.79 1.77
CA ILE A 219 19.39 -1.45 2.38
C ILE A 219 20.76 -0.77 2.55
N LYS A 220 21.86 -1.46 2.19
CA LYS A 220 23.24 -0.99 2.38
C LYS A 220 23.46 0.43 1.87
N ASP A 221 23.12 0.70 0.61
CA ASP A 221 23.31 2.00 -0.03
C ASP A 221 22.57 3.14 0.72
N TYR A 222 21.38 2.86 1.27
CA TYR A 222 20.63 3.82 2.10
C TYR A 222 21.27 4.03 3.48
N ARG A 223 21.69 2.95 4.15
CA ARG A 223 22.37 3.03 5.46
C ARG A 223 23.69 3.79 5.41
N GLU A 224 24.45 3.63 4.33
CA GLU A 224 25.78 4.23 4.18
C GLU A 224 25.76 5.63 3.54
N HIS A 225 24.76 5.95 2.69
CA HIS A 225 24.77 7.16 1.85
C HIS A 225 23.42 7.91 1.78
N GLY A 226 22.37 7.45 2.46
CA GLY A 226 21.02 8.02 2.34
C GLY A 226 20.36 7.82 0.96
N GLU A 227 20.92 6.96 0.12
CA GLU A 227 20.45 6.74 -1.27
C GLU A 227 19.02 6.17 -1.29
N MET A 228 18.14 6.81 -2.06
CA MET A 228 16.70 6.52 -2.15
C MET A 228 16.21 6.32 -3.59
N GLU A 229 17.09 6.41 -4.60
CA GLU A 229 16.72 6.13 -5.97
C GLU A 229 16.49 4.63 -6.22
N GLU A 230 15.40 4.31 -6.90
CA GLU A 230 14.93 2.93 -7.14
C GLU A 230 15.98 2.10 -7.91
N TRP A 231 16.89 2.79 -8.60
CA TRP A 231 18.07 2.26 -9.29
C TRP A 231 19.10 1.58 -8.36
N TYR A 232 19.13 1.95 -7.08
CA TYR A 232 20.07 1.48 -6.07
C TYR A 232 19.37 0.65 -5.00
N ILE A 233 18.31 1.19 -4.40
CA ILE A 233 17.50 0.55 -3.36
C ILE A 233 16.07 0.31 -3.85
N PRO A 234 15.44 -0.87 -3.64
CA PRO A 234 14.01 -0.99 -3.92
C PRO A 234 13.19 -0.18 -2.91
N CYS A 235 12.13 0.51 -3.33
CA CYS A 235 11.16 1.22 -2.47
C CYS A 235 10.64 0.39 -1.29
N HIS A 236 10.64 -0.94 -1.39
CA HIS A 236 10.26 -1.85 -0.33
C HIS A 236 11.23 -1.84 0.87
N ALA A 237 12.47 -1.40 0.70
CA ALA A 237 13.52 -1.41 1.72
C ALA A 237 13.68 -0.08 2.45
N ILE A 238 13.21 1.04 1.90
CA ILE A 238 13.32 2.33 2.60
C ILE A 238 12.39 2.38 3.83
N PRO A 239 12.75 3.13 4.88
CA PRO A 239 11.88 3.38 6.04
C PRO A 239 10.55 4.03 5.65
N GLN A 240 9.54 3.91 6.51
CA GLN A 240 8.20 4.43 6.27
C GLN A 240 8.11 5.95 6.48
N PHE A 241 8.98 6.52 7.33
CA PHE A 241 9.05 7.97 7.51
C PHE A 241 9.43 8.70 6.21
N GLU A 242 10.30 8.13 5.37
CA GLU A 242 10.70 8.76 4.09
C GLU A 242 9.52 8.99 3.13
N PHE A 243 8.48 8.16 3.20
CA PHE A 243 7.27 8.36 2.43
C PHE A 243 6.42 9.53 2.91
N THR A 244 6.52 9.85 4.20
CA THR A 244 5.54 10.67 4.92
C THR A 244 6.09 11.98 5.47
N HIS A 245 7.42 12.11 5.56
CA HIS A 245 8.14 13.21 6.19
C HIS A 245 9.24 13.81 5.28
N ASP A 246 9.79 14.94 5.71
CA ASP A 246 11.01 15.53 5.14
C ASP A 246 12.26 14.67 5.40
N ALA A 247 13.41 15.08 4.85
CA ALA A 247 14.65 14.28 4.86
C ALA A 247 15.12 13.94 6.28
N ASN A 248 14.83 14.83 7.23
CA ASN A 248 15.26 14.70 8.61
C ASN A 248 14.22 13.96 9.46
N GLY A 249 13.08 13.56 8.90
CA GLY A 249 11.94 13.02 9.66
C GLY A 249 11.33 14.01 10.65
N THR A 250 11.57 15.31 10.47
CA THR A 250 11.21 16.38 11.41
C THR A 250 9.84 16.98 11.08
N LYS A 251 9.52 17.13 9.79
CA LYS A 251 8.23 17.65 9.33
C LYS A 251 7.45 16.56 8.60
N GLN A 252 6.24 16.25 9.07
CA GLN A 252 5.27 15.45 8.31
C GLN A 252 4.85 16.25 7.05
N LEU A 253 4.95 15.63 5.88
CA LEU A 253 4.56 16.21 4.60
C LEU A 253 3.10 15.89 4.27
N VAL A 254 2.66 14.65 4.52
CA VAL A 254 1.26 14.24 4.29
C VAL A 254 0.33 14.86 5.34
N TYR A 255 -0.92 15.11 4.97
CA TYR A 255 -1.92 15.69 5.88
C TYR A 255 -2.37 14.71 6.99
N SER A 256 -2.28 13.39 6.78
CA SER A 256 -2.56 12.40 7.83
C SER A 256 -1.73 11.12 7.70
N VAL A 257 -1.32 10.53 8.83
CA VAL A 257 -0.68 9.21 8.90
C VAL A 257 -1.51 8.30 9.79
N VAL A 258 -1.88 7.12 9.27
CA VAL A 258 -2.73 6.15 9.96
C VAL A 258 -1.98 4.85 10.19
N LYS A 259 -2.04 4.27 11.39
CA LYS A 259 -1.40 2.98 11.65
C LYS A 259 -2.30 1.82 11.23
N GLN A 260 -1.75 0.85 10.49
CA GLN A 260 -2.52 -0.23 9.86
C GLN A 260 -3.29 -1.09 10.89
N GLU A 261 -2.69 -1.35 12.05
CA GLU A 261 -3.30 -2.11 13.14
C GLU A 261 -4.41 -1.37 13.92
N GLU A 262 -4.52 -0.04 13.75
CA GLU A 262 -5.60 0.77 14.31
C GLU A 262 -6.87 0.76 13.44
N LEU A 263 -6.75 0.48 12.13
CA LEU A 263 -7.87 0.48 11.17
C LEU A 263 -9.08 -0.40 11.59
N LYS A 264 -8.85 -1.38 12.48
CA LYS A 264 -9.89 -2.23 13.10
C LYS A 264 -10.86 -1.45 14.02
N TYR A 265 -10.52 -0.23 14.43
CA TYR A 265 -11.30 0.61 15.32
C TYR A 265 -12.25 1.57 14.59
N LEU A 266 -11.99 1.91 13.32
CA LEU A 266 -12.86 2.77 12.47
C LEU A 266 -14.33 2.32 12.52
N LYS A 267 -14.59 1.03 12.29
CA LYS A 267 -15.94 0.45 12.27
C LYS A 267 -16.64 0.39 13.63
N LYS A 268 -15.98 0.74 14.74
CA LYS A 268 -16.57 0.75 16.08
C LYS A 268 -17.06 2.13 16.52
N ILE A 269 -16.85 3.16 15.70
CA ILE A 269 -17.38 4.50 15.97
C ILE A 269 -18.89 4.47 15.73
N PRO A 270 -19.74 4.71 16.75
CA PRO A 270 -21.19 4.70 16.56
C PRO A 270 -21.60 5.83 15.61
N SER A 271 -22.52 5.54 14.68
CA SER A 271 -23.02 6.51 13.70
C SER A 271 -23.78 7.70 14.30
N SER A 272 -24.02 7.70 15.61
CA SER A 272 -24.89 8.62 16.36
C SER A 272 -24.37 10.05 16.54
N VAL A 273 -23.28 10.44 15.87
CA VAL A 273 -22.66 11.78 15.99
C VAL A 273 -22.75 12.57 14.66
N GLY A 274 -23.24 11.97 13.57
CA GLY A 274 -22.96 12.44 12.20
C GLY A 274 -24.04 13.22 11.45
N ASP A 275 -25.32 13.19 11.85
CA ASP A 275 -26.44 13.57 10.94
C ASP A 275 -27.30 14.78 11.37
N HIS A 276 -26.74 15.71 12.17
CA HIS A 276 -27.40 17.00 12.48
C HIS A 276 -27.19 18.10 11.42
N HIS A 277 -26.87 17.73 10.17
CA HIS A 277 -26.68 18.70 9.07
C HIS A 277 -27.50 18.43 7.80
N LYS A 278 -28.55 17.59 7.89
CA LYS A 278 -29.54 17.40 6.83
C LYS A 278 -30.98 17.51 7.35
N ASN A 279 -31.42 18.73 7.60
CA ASN A 279 -32.75 19.25 7.25
C ASN A 279 -33.00 20.64 7.84
N THR A 280 -32.64 21.68 7.09
CA THR A 280 -33.43 22.92 7.05
C THR A 280 -34.07 22.96 5.67
N GLY A 281 -35.41 22.89 5.64
CA GLY A 281 -36.15 22.51 4.45
C GLY A 281 -36.27 23.59 3.38
N VAL A 282 -36.36 23.13 2.13
CA VAL A 282 -36.96 23.89 1.02
C VAL A 282 -37.93 22.95 0.30
N ASP A 283 -39.06 22.68 0.96
CA ASP A 283 -40.18 21.96 0.33
C ASP A 283 -41.05 22.94 -0.46
N ALA A 284 -41.00 22.83 -1.78
CA ALA A 284 -41.83 23.61 -2.70
C ALA A 284 -42.84 22.70 -3.44
N ALA A 285 -44.01 22.54 -2.81
CA ALA A 285 -45.34 22.32 -3.40
C ALA A 285 -45.57 21.26 -4.51
N LYS A 286 -46.40 20.25 -4.19
CA LYS A 286 -47.72 19.94 -4.82
C LYS A 286 -48.40 18.74 -4.13
N ASN A 287 -49.63 18.90 -3.64
CA ASN A 287 -50.91 18.35 -4.17
C ASN A 287 -50.86 16.85 -4.53
N THR A 288 -51.75 15.94 -4.10
CA THR A 288 -52.92 15.96 -3.19
C THR A 288 -53.10 14.51 -2.63
N GLU A 289 -54.11 14.04 -1.86
CA GLU A 289 -55.48 14.51 -1.55
C GLU A 289 -55.93 14.04 -0.13
N ALA A 290 -57.23 13.92 0.15
CA ALA A 290 -57.78 13.70 1.51
C ALA A 290 -58.10 12.24 1.88
N LYS A 291 -58.02 11.92 3.19
CA LYS A 291 -59.16 11.39 3.97
C LYS A 291 -58.95 11.48 5.49
N ASP A 292 -60.05 11.72 6.19
CA ASP A 292 -60.14 11.95 7.64
C ASP A 292 -59.98 10.67 8.46
N GLU A 293 -59.46 10.79 9.69
CA GLU A 293 -60.22 10.35 10.88
C GLU A 293 -59.70 11.05 12.15
N ILE A 294 -60.58 11.17 13.14
CA ILE A 294 -60.44 12.01 14.34
C ILE A 294 -60.00 11.15 15.52
N HIS A 295 -59.05 11.64 16.32
CA HIS A 295 -59.13 11.43 17.77
C HIS A 295 -58.39 12.51 18.55
N ASP A 296 -59.13 13.21 19.41
CA ASP A 296 -58.58 13.93 20.54
C ASP A 296 -58.07 12.92 21.59
N ASP A 297 -56.98 13.25 22.28
CA ASP A 297 -57.00 13.39 23.73
C ASP A 297 -55.74 14.10 24.24
N ALA A 298 -55.92 15.00 25.19
CA ALA A 298 -54.84 15.76 25.82
C ALA A 298 -54.34 15.03 27.07
N HIS A 299 -53.03 15.06 27.34
CA HIS A 299 -52.53 15.04 28.71
C HIS A 299 -51.20 15.79 28.87
N SER A 300 -51.11 16.54 29.95
CA SER A 300 -49.91 17.17 30.47
C SER A 300 -48.92 16.13 31.00
N ASP A 301 -47.62 16.46 31.03
CA ASP A 301 -47.02 16.79 32.32
C ASP A 301 -45.65 17.48 32.23
N ILE A 302 -45.39 18.28 33.26
CA ILE A 302 -44.15 19.02 33.52
C ILE A 302 -43.34 18.18 34.51
N GLY A 303 -42.09 17.83 34.20
CA GLY A 303 -41.30 16.89 34.99
C GLY A 303 -39.80 17.20 35.03
N ASP A 304 -39.42 17.95 36.07
CA ASP A 304 -38.12 18.05 36.75
C ASP A 304 -36.77 18.02 35.99
N VAL A 305 -36.12 19.18 36.10
CA VAL A 305 -34.66 19.34 36.13
C VAL A 305 -34.12 18.80 37.46
N ASN A 306 -33.21 17.80 37.45
CA ASN A 306 -32.00 17.69 38.30
C ASN A 306 -31.45 16.26 38.40
N SER A 307 -30.24 16.03 37.89
CA SER A 307 -29.17 15.29 38.61
C SER A 307 -27.88 15.27 37.78
N VAL A 308 -27.05 16.31 37.93
CA VAL A 308 -25.65 16.23 37.48
C VAL A 308 -24.90 15.37 38.49
N HIS A 309 -24.89 14.05 38.25
CA HIS A 309 -24.12 13.13 39.07
C HIS A 309 -22.67 13.13 38.58
N ASP A 310 -21.83 13.95 39.23
CA ASP A 310 -20.40 13.91 39.03
C ASP A 310 -19.87 12.54 39.45
N SER A 311 -19.44 11.75 38.46
CA SER A 311 -18.77 10.48 38.66
C SER A 311 -17.41 10.56 37.96
N SER A 312 -16.46 11.18 38.67
CA SER A 312 -15.03 11.14 38.35
C SER A 312 -14.49 9.72 38.49
N LYS A 313 -14.91 8.85 37.59
CA LYS A 313 -14.46 7.46 37.47
C LYS A 313 -13.00 7.51 37.08
N GLU A 314 -12.09 7.07 37.95
CA GLU A 314 -10.67 6.98 37.61
C GLU A 314 -10.48 5.96 36.47
N TRP A 315 -10.04 6.43 35.31
CA TRP A 315 -9.74 5.56 34.17
C TRP A 315 -8.45 4.81 34.47
N SER A 316 -8.47 3.49 34.31
CA SER A 316 -7.24 2.69 34.46
C SER A 316 -6.18 3.10 33.45
N VAL A 317 -4.89 2.91 33.76
CA VAL A 317 -3.79 3.25 32.83
C VAL A 317 -3.94 2.56 31.46
N ALA A 318 -4.54 1.36 31.44
CA ALA A 318 -4.88 0.64 30.21
C ALA A 318 -6.02 1.31 29.42
N GLU A 319 -7.07 1.80 30.09
CA GLU A 319 -8.12 2.58 29.45
C GLU A 319 -7.58 3.94 28.93
N MET A 320 -6.74 4.64 29.70
CA MET A 320 -6.05 5.86 29.26
C MET A 320 -5.17 5.63 28.03
N ALA A 321 -4.38 4.54 28.00
CA ALA A 321 -3.60 4.17 26.82
C ALA A 321 -4.52 3.95 25.60
N THR A 322 -5.64 3.21 25.75
CA THR A 322 -6.59 3.02 24.65
C THR A 322 -7.32 4.30 24.22
N THR A 323 -7.52 5.29 25.11
CA THR A 323 -8.04 6.62 24.69
C THR A 323 -7.05 7.40 23.83
N ASN A 324 -5.75 7.35 24.12
CA ASN A 324 -4.74 8.03 23.31
C ASN A 324 -4.62 7.40 21.91
N PHE A 325 -4.62 6.06 21.81
CA PHE A 325 -4.64 5.38 20.50
C PHE A 325 -5.95 5.59 19.71
N ALA A 326 -7.09 5.70 20.39
CA ALA A 326 -8.36 6.01 19.73
C ALA A 326 -8.43 7.46 19.21
N SER A 327 -7.59 8.38 19.70
CA SER A 327 -7.63 9.79 19.30
C SER A 327 -7.25 10.01 17.82
N SER A 328 -6.17 9.38 17.36
CA SER A 328 -5.63 9.54 15.99
C SER A 328 -6.68 9.27 14.90
N ILE A 329 -7.35 8.11 14.99
CA ILE A 329 -8.36 7.70 14.01
C ILE A 329 -9.66 8.51 14.11
N ARG A 330 -10.01 9.03 15.30
CA ARG A 330 -11.24 9.85 15.47
C ARG A 330 -11.11 11.24 14.87
N CYS A 331 -9.89 11.78 14.79
CA CYS A 331 -9.60 13.09 14.23
C CYS A 331 -9.28 13.06 12.73
N LEU A 332 -9.59 11.97 12.03
CA LEU A 332 -9.29 11.87 10.60
C LEU A 332 -10.14 12.81 9.75
N PRO A 333 -9.57 13.43 8.70
CA PRO A 333 -10.31 14.26 7.76
C PRO A 333 -11.47 13.48 7.12
N GLY A 334 -12.60 14.16 6.89
CA GLY A 334 -13.81 13.54 6.33
C GLY A 334 -13.56 12.66 5.09
N PRO A 335 -12.86 13.14 4.05
CA PRO A 335 -12.51 12.33 2.87
C PRO A 335 -11.67 11.08 3.21
N VAL A 336 -10.62 11.24 4.04
CA VAL A 336 -9.74 10.15 4.47
C VAL A 336 -10.52 9.09 5.27
N SER A 337 -11.38 9.53 6.20
CA SER A 337 -12.18 8.64 7.03
C SER A 337 -13.16 7.80 6.20
N ARG A 338 -13.87 8.40 5.24
CA ARG A 338 -14.75 7.69 4.29
C ARG A 338 -14.00 6.63 3.49
N ALA A 339 -12.91 7.03 2.83
CA ALA A 339 -12.10 6.13 2.02
C ALA A 339 -11.52 4.93 2.80
N LEU A 340 -11.20 5.13 4.09
CA LEU A 340 -10.73 4.06 4.97
C LEU A 340 -11.88 3.16 5.48
N LEU A 341 -13.09 3.68 5.68
CA LEU A 341 -14.28 2.90 6.05
C LEU A 341 -14.73 1.95 4.93
N GLU A 342 -14.53 2.35 3.68
CA GLU A 342 -14.82 1.57 2.47
C GLU A 342 -13.76 0.50 2.17
N MET A 343 -12.62 0.48 2.88
CA MET A 343 -11.58 -0.54 2.65
C MET A 343 -12.07 -1.96 2.99
N PRO A 344 -11.81 -2.96 2.12
CA PRO A 344 -12.02 -4.36 2.48
C PRO A 344 -11.00 -4.78 3.55
N HIS A 345 -11.49 -4.86 4.81
CA HIS A 345 -10.71 -5.33 5.96
C HIS A 345 -10.43 -6.86 5.93
N GLU A 346 -10.98 -7.59 4.96
CA GLU A 346 -10.87 -9.05 4.85
C GLU A 346 -9.49 -9.56 4.41
N ASN A 347 -8.54 -8.68 4.12
CA ASN A 347 -7.16 -9.04 3.77
C ASN A 347 -6.32 -9.63 4.95
N LYS A 348 -6.98 -10.21 5.96
CA LYS A 348 -6.38 -11.19 6.87
C LYS A 348 -6.09 -12.49 6.10
N ARG A 349 -4.95 -12.53 5.41
CA ARG A 349 -4.35 -13.82 5.02
C ARG A 349 -4.21 -14.64 6.30
N LYS A 350 -4.78 -15.86 6.30
CA LYS A 350 -4.61 -16.82 7.40
C LYS A 350 -3.16 -17.32 7.38
N THR A 351 -2.24 -16.57 7.99
CA THR A 351 -0.89 -17.05 8.25
C THR A 351 -0.96 -18.11 9.34
N LYS A 352 -0.24 -19.22 9.16
CA LYS A 352 -0.16 -20.27 10.19
C LYS A 352 0.63 -19.79 11.43
N THR A 353 1.58 -18.90 11.18
CA THR A 353 2.52 -18.34 12.16
C THR A 353 2.14 -16.86 12.39
N PRO A 354 1.90 -16.42 13.62
CA PRO A 354 1.90 -15.02 14.02
C PRO A 354 3.22 -14.33 13.66
N TRP A 355 3.17 -13.03 13.36
CA TRP A 355 4.36 -12.34 12.83
C TRP A 355 5.54 -12.28 13.83
N TYR A 356 5.27 -12.22 15.14
CA TYR A 356 6.28 -12.14 16.20
C TYR A 356 7.04 -13.47 16.42
N GLU A 357 6.48 -14.61 16.01
CA GLU A 357 7.14 -15.93 16.10
C GLU A 357 8.26 -16.11 15.07
N HIS A 358 8.37 -15.23 14.07
CA HIS A 358 9.48 -15.28 13.12
C HIS A 358 10.81 -14.77 13.69
N TYR A 359 10.79 -14.01 14.79
CA TYR A 359 11.96 -13.32 15.31
C TYR A 359 12.84 -14.18 16.23
N ASP A 360 14.14 -14.01 16.05
CA ASP A 360 15.18 -14.27 17.04
C ASP A 360 15.79 -12.92 17.48
N GLN A 361 16.70 -12.91 18.46
CA GLN A 361 17.30 -11.66 18.96
C GLN A 361 18.04 -10.88 17.87
N GLU A 362 18.74 -11.58 16.98
CA GLU A 362 19.54 -10.96 15.93
C GLU A 362 18.65 -10.26 14.89
N THR A 363 17.62 -10.95 14.38
CA THR A 363 16.67 -10.37 13.42
C THR A 363 15.85 -9.23 14.00
N LEU A 364 15.58 -9.27 15.32
CA LEU A 364 14.93 -8.19 16.05
C LEU A 364 15.85 -6.95 16.12
N ASN A 365 17.13 -7.14 16.48
CA ASN A 365 18.12 -6.07 16.52
C ASN A 365 18.36 -5.45 15.12
N LEU A 366 18.56 -6.27 14.09
CA LEU A 366 18.76 -5.80 12.70
C LEU A 366 17.54 -5.06 12.16
N THR A 367 16.32 -5.52 12.46
CA THR A 367 15.08 -4.85 12.03
C THR A 367 14.87 -3.54 12.77
N TYR A 368 15.26 -3.46 14.05
CA TYR A 368 15.28 -2.21 14.78
C TYR A 368 16.26 -1.22 14.16
N GLU A 369 17.52 -1.61 13.93
CA GLU A 369 18.53 -0.71 13.35
C GLU A 369 18.08 -0.10 12.01
N MET A 370 17.59 -0.93 11.08
CA MET A 370 17.12 -0.49 9.76
C MET A 370 15.97 0.53 9.81
N TYR A 371 15.11 0.46 10.83
CA TYR A 371 13.86 1.20 10.88
C TYR A 371 13.67 1.96 12.19
N HIS A 372 14.72 2.26 12.95
CA HIS A 372 14.63 2.90 14.27
C HIS A 372 13.88 4.24 14.23
N ARG A 373 14.07 5.03 13.16
CA ARG A 373 13.31 6.26 12.88
C ARG A 373 11.81 6.02 12.72
N ASP A 374 11.37 4.89 12.16
CA ASP A 374 9.95 4.54 12.11
C ASP A 374 9.40 4.25 13.51
N PHE A 375 10.19 3.64 14.40
CA PHE A 375 9.77 3.41 15.79
C PHE A 375 9.61 4.73 16.55
N GLU A 376 10.59 5.63 16.41
CA GLU A 376 10.61 6.95 17.04
C GLU A 376 9.47 7.85 16.52
N ILE A 377 9.43 8.10 15.20
CA ILE A 377 8.52 9.08 14.58
C ILE A 377 7.05 8.66 14.72
N PHE A 378 6.75 7.37 14.59
CA PHE A 378 5.38 6.88 14.72
C PHE A 378 5.02 6.44 16.14
N GLY A 379 5.94 6.51 17.12
CA GLY A 379 5.68 6.06 18.49
C GLY A 379 5.26 4.58 18.54
N TYR A 380 6.10 3.69 18.01
CA TYR A 380 5.98 2.24 18.19
C TYR A 380 6.86 1.78 19.34
N ASP A 381 6.36 0.83 20.13
CA ASP A 381 7.21 0.13 21.08
C ASP A 381 8.28 -0.71 20.35
N ILE A 382 9.48 -0.68 20.89
CA ILE A 382 10.66 -1.42 20.45
C ILE A 382 10.81 -2.74 21.24
N VAL A 383 10.09 -2.88 22.36
CA VAL A 383 9.95 -4.13 23.10
C VAL A 383 8.81 -4.95 22.48
N MET A 384 9.06 -6.23 22.23
CA MET A 384 8.07 -7.13 21.65
C MET A 384 7.34 -7.88 22.77
N GLU A 385 6.27 -7.31 23.33
CA GLU A 385 5.52 -7.89 24.46
C GLU A 385 5.12 -9.37 24.27
N GLN A 386 4.90 -9.80 23.02
CA GLN A 386 4.52 -11.17 22.67
C GLN A 386 5.69 -12.17 22.73
N ARG A 387 6.92 -11.68 22.98
CA ARG A 387 8.20 -12.41 22.99
C ARG A 387 9.06 -11.93 24.17
N PRO A 388 8.67 -12.22 25.43
CA PRO A 388 9.43 -11.83 26.61
C PRO A 388 10.79 -12.54 26.75
N ASP A 389 11.06 -13.53 25.89
CA ASP A 389 12.35 -14.18 25.71
C ASP A 389 13.35 -13.34 24.88
N LEU A 390 12.88 -12.29 24.21
CA LEU A 390 13.72 -11.37 23.44
C LEU A 390 13.99 -10.09 24.26
N GLU A 391 15.27 -9.74 24.33
CA GLU A 391 15.75 -8.53 24.99
C GLU A 391 15.44 -7.28 24.15
N ARG A 392 15.31 -6.13 24.83
CA ARG A 392 15.18 -4.82 24.18
C ARG A 392 16.38 -4.59 23.23
N PRO A 393 16.17 -4.10 22.00
CA PRO A 393 17.28 -3.77 21.10
C PRO A 393 18.28 -2.80 21.77
N PRO A 394 19.59 -2.93 21.48
CA PRO A 394 20.57 -1.96 21.95
C PRO A 394 20.23 -0.55 21.39
N PRO A 395 20.50 0.53 22.14
CA PRO A 395 20.32 1.88 21.64
C PRO A 395 21.21 2.11 20.41
N ILE A 396 20.67 2.77 19.38
CA ILE A 396 21.46 3.16 18.21
C ILE A 396 22.39 4.29 18.66
N ILE A 397 23.69 3.99 18.69
CA ILE A 397 24.71 5.02 18.90
C ILE A 397 24.90 5.70 17.55
N ASN A 398 24.43 6.95 17.44
CA ASN A 398 24.67 7.79 16.27
C ASN A 398 26.15 8.20 16.20
N ASN A 399 26.99 7.26 15.76
CA ASN A 399 28.38 7.52 15.43
C ASN A 399 28.43 8.34 14.12
N ASP A 400 28.44 9.66 14.26
CA ASP A 400 28.79 10.65 13.23
C ASP A 400 28.11 10.48 11.85
N VAL A 401 26.77 10.47 11.84
CA VAL A 401 26.00 10.77 10.61
C VAL A 401 25.82 12.28 10.48
N SER A 402 26.92 12.98 10.23
CA SER A 402 26.90 14.34 9.68
C SER A 402 26.75 14.24 8.15
N VAL A 403 25.51 14.08 7.70
CA VAL A 403 25.10 14.10 6.28
C VAL A 403 24.49 15.46 5.95
#